data_AF-A0A9P1HGW4-F1
#
_entry.id   AF-A0A9P1HGW4-F1
#
_cell.length_a   1.000
_cell.length_b   1.000
_cell.length_c   1.000
_cell.angle_alpha   90.00
_cell.angle_beta   90.00
_cell.angle_gamma   90.00
#
_symmetry.space_group_name_H-M   'P 1'
#
loop_
_entity.id
_entity.type
_entity.pdbx_description
1 polymer ?
#
loop_
_entity_poly.entity_id
_entity_poly.type
_entity_poly.pdbx_seq_one_letter_code
_entity_poly.pdbx_strand_id
1 'polypeptide(L)'
;MFALSRLVSRLPVYCVAEASFSSAGDGLSVRRAKLLYQSKKRGILENDILLGEFAEKNLQSMNKQALDDYDKLINGDHMEWDLFYYLSGKKTPPEDLAASPMFQQMKAFVDKKRGL
;
A
#
# COMPACT_ATOMS: atom_id res chain seq x y z
N MET A 1 -13.93 59.27 -3.07
CA MET A 1 -13.18 58.27 -2.27
C MET A 1 -12.90 57.08 -3.17
N PHE A 2 -11.61 56.76 -3.34
CA PHE A 2 -11.07 55.94 -4.42
C PHE A 2 -11.38 54.45 -4.29
N ALA A 3 -11.67 53.82 -5.43
CA ALA A 3 -11.71 52.39 -5.61
C ALA A 3 -10.31 51.78 -5.41
N LEU A 4 -10.19 50.83 -4.47
CA LEU A 4 -9.08 49.88 -4.34
C LEU A 4 -9.64 48.52 -4.78
N SER A 5 -9.52 48.13 -6.05
CA SER A 5 -8.39 47.42 -6.64
C SER A 5 -7.86 46.25 -5.82
N ARG A 6 -8.10 45.06 -6.39
CA ARG A 6 -7.28 43.84 -6.35
C ARG A 6 -7.07 43.20 -4.98
N LEU A 7 -7.87 42.18 -4.66
CA LEU A 7 -7.35 41.02 -3.95
C LEU A 7 -7.21 39.85 -4.93
N VAL A 8 -5.95 39.48 -5.07
CA VAL A 8 -5.40 38.42 -5.92
C VAL A 8 -6.09 37.09 -5.64
N SER A 9 -6.48 36.45 -6.74
CA SER A 9 -6.90 35.07 -6.87
C SER A 9 -5.98 34.13 -6.07
N ARG A 10 -6.46 33.60 -4.96
CA ARG A 10 -5.87 32.41 -4.33
C ARG A 10 -6.29 31.21 -5.17
N LEU A 11 -5.49 30.90 -6.18
CA LEU A 11 -5.56 29.60 -6.84
C LEU A 11 -5.27 28.50 -5.80
N PRO A 12 -5.96 27.35 -5.88
CA PRO A 12 -5.72 26.24 -4.98
C PRO A 12 -4.32 25.68 -5.21
N VAL A 13 -3.49 25.67 -4.16
CA VAL A 13 -2.21 24.94 -4.13
C VAL A 13 -2.51 23.47 -3.86
N TYR A 14 -3.12 22.82 -4.83
CA TYR A 14 -2.96 21.38 -5.04
C TYR A 14 -2.84 21.20 -6.54
N CYS A 15 -1.60 21.10 -7.00
CA CYS A 15 -1.28 20.57 -8.31
C CYS A 15 -1.77 19.12 -8.32
N VAL A 16 -3.04 18.91 -8.69
CA VAL A 16 -3.52 17.59 -9.09
C VAL A 16 -2.81 17.31 -10.40
N ALA A 17 -1.71 16.59 -10.32
CA ALA A 17 -1.12 15.95 -11.49
C ALA A 17 -2.14 14.92 -11.99
N GLU A 18 -2.97 15.33 -12.95
CA GLU A 18 -3.73 14.43 -13.82
C GLU A 18 -2.72 13.63 -14.65
N ALA A 19 -2.18 12.58 -14.05
CA ALA A 19 -1.34 11.61 -14.74
C ALA A 19 -2.24 10.65 -15.50
N SER A 20 -2.62 11.03 -16.72
CA SER A 20 -3.16 10.12 -17.73
C SER A 20 -2.08 9.08 -18.07
N PHE A 21 -2.13 7.93 -17.40
CA PHE A 21 -1.15 6.88 -17.59
C PHE A 21 -1.74 5.73 -18.40
N SER A 22 -1.51 5.76 -19.72
CA SER A 22 -1.82 4.65 -20.60
C SER A 22 -0.58 4.24 -21.41
N SER A 23 0.18 3.32 -20.82
CA SER A 23 0.99 2.33 -21.52
C SER A 23 0.82 1.06 -20.69
N ALA A 24 0.23 0.01 -21.26
CA ALA A 24 -0.13 -1.19 -20.49
C ALA A 24 1.09 -1.90 -19.86
N GLY A 25 2.30 -1.66 -20.39
CA GLY A 25 3.57 -2.13 -19.84
C GLY A 25 4.11 -1.25 -18.70
N ASP A 26 4.02 0.08 -18.85
CA ASP A 26 4.38 1.03 -17.80
C ASP A 26 3.36 1.02 -16.65
N GLY A 27 2.10 0.70 -16.96
CA GLY A 27 0.93 0.53 -16.06
C GLY A 27 1.28 -0.19 -14.76
N LEU A 28 1.82 -1.38 -14.94
CA LEU A 28 2.13 -2.30 -13.87
C LEU A 28 3.42 -1.93 -13.14
N SER A 29 4.42 -1.39 -13.84
CA SER A 29 5.68 -0.98 -13.20
C SER A 29 5.47 0.21 -12.25
N VAL A 30 4.69 1.21 -12.66
CA VAL A 30 4.32 2.35 -11.80
C VAL A 30 3.45 1.89 -10.64
N ARG A 31 2.52 0.96 -10.87
CA ARG A 31 1.71 0.41 -9.78
C ARG A 31 2.57 -0.33 -8.75
N ARG A 32 3.51 -1.17 -9.19
CA ARG A 32 4.46 -1.86 -8.30
C ARG A 32 5.31 -0.87 -7.51
N ALA A 33 5.81 0.17 -8.17
CA ALA A 33 6.60 1.22 -7.51
C ALA A 33 5.77 1.96 -6.44
N LYS A 34 4.51 2.29 -6.74
CA LYS A 34 3.58 2.91 -5.79
C LYS A 34 3.32 2.01 -4.58
N LEU A 35 3.00 0.73 -4.80
CA LEU A 35 2.74 -0.24 -3.74
C LEU A 35 3.97 -0.50 -2.87
N LEU A 36 5.15 -0.57 -3.49
CA LEU A 36 6.42 -0.69 -2.77
C LEU A 36 6.67 0.54 -1.87
N TYR A 37 6.47 1.75 -2.41
CA TYR A 37 6.60 2.97 -1.63
C TYR A 37 5.65 3.01 -0.44
N GLN A 38 4.37 2.67 -0.66
CA GLN A 38 3.36 2.61 0.41
C GLN A 38 3.68 1.55 1.46
N SER A 39 4.28 0.43 1.06
CA SER A 39 4.72 -0.61 2.00
C SER A 39 5.85 -0.10 2.89
N LYS A 40 6.74 0.74 2.33
CA LYS A 40 7.91 1.30 3.02
C LYS A 40 7.68 2.59 3.83
N LYS A 41 6.48 3.15 3.74
CA LYS A 41 6.13 4.46 4.34
C LYS A 41 4.94 4.33 5.26
N ARG A 42 5.05 3.40 6.22
CA ARG A 42 4.03 3.10 7.22
C ARG A 42 4.28 3.85 8.52
N GLY A 43 3.23 3.95 9.34
CA GLY A 43 3.30 4.68 10.62
C GLY A 43 4.17 4.00 11.68
N ILE A 44 4.39 2.69 11.57
CA ILE A 44 5.19 1.88 12.51
C ILE A 44 6.34 1.17 11.79
N LEU A 45 7.50 1.12 12.44
CA LEU A 45 8.73 0.55 11.87
C LEU A 45 8.58 -0.95 11.60
N GLU A 46 7.84 -1.65 12.45
CA GLU A 46 7.63 -3.09 12.34
C GLU A 46 6.89 -3.48 11.05
N ASN A 47 5.87 -2.71 10.65
CA ASN A 47 5.18 -2.93 9.38
C ASN A 47 6.03 -2.52 8.19
N ASP A 48 6.77 -1.41 8.29
CA ASP A 48 7.68 -0.99 7.21
C ASP A 48 8.65 -2.11 6.85
N ILE A 49 9.32 -2.69 7.86
CA ILE A 49 10.26 -3.79 7.65
C ILE A 49 9.55 -5.02 7.06
N LEU A 50 8.44 -5.44 7.68
CA LEU A 50 7.75 -6.67 7.29
C LEU A 50 7.14 -6.58 5.88
N LEU A 51 6.37 -5.51 5.60
CA LEU A 51 5.70 -5.31 4.32
C LEU A 51 6.70 -4.87 3.25
N GLY A 52 7.70 -4.07 3.60
CA GLY A 52 8.74 -3.62 2.69
C GLY A 52 9.53 -4.78 2.10
N GLU A 53 10.00 -5.70 2.94
CA GLU A 53 10.74 -6.88 2.47
C GLU A 53 9.87 -7.85 1.66
N PHE A 54 8.61 -8.04 2.07
CA PHE A 54 7.67 -8.84 1.30
C PHE A 54 7.44 -8.23 -0.08
N ALA A 55 7.21 -6.92 -0.14
CA ALA A 55 6.95 -6.17 -1.35
C ALA A 55 8.13 -6.21 -2.33
N GLU A 56 9.36 -6.00 -1.84
CA GLU A 56 10.57 -6.05 -2.67
C GLU A 56 10.76 -7.39 -3.38
N LYS A 57 10.46 -8.50 -2.69
CA LYS A 57 10.67 -9.85 -3.21
C LYS A 57 9.56 -10.33 -4.13
N ASN A 58 8.31 -9.93 -3.87
CA ASN A 58 7.15 -10.53 -4.52
C ASN A 58 6.46 -9.61 -5.54
N LEU A 59 6.49 -8.28 -5.39
CA LEU A 59 5.73 -7.39 -6.30
C LEU A 59 6.17 -7.50 -7.77
N GLN A 60 7.44 -7.82 -8.04
CA GLN A 60 7.96 -7.94 -9.40
C GLN A 60 7.38 -9.15 -10.15
N SER A 61 7.10 -10.25 -9.44
CA SER A 61 6.53 -11.48 -10.03
C SER A 61 5.00 -11.50 -10.02
N MET A 62 4.35 -10.61 -9.26
CA MET A 62 2.90 -10.54 -9.19
C MET A 62 2.26 -10.05 -10.50
N ASN A 63 1.13 -10.67 -10.84
CA ASN A 63 0.24 -10.23 -11.92
C ASN A 63 -0.69 -9.10 -11.45
N LYS A 64 -1.48 -8.53 -12.36
CA LYS A 64 -2.38 -7.40 -12.04
C LYS A 64 -3.34 -7.71 -10.89
N GLN A 65 -3.96 -8.89 -10.90
CA GLN A 65 -4.94 -9.30 -9.89
C GLN A 65 -4.28 -9.46 -8.51
N ALA A 66 -3.09 -10.05 -8.44
CA ALA A 66 -2.33 -10.14 -7.21
C ALA A 66 -1.93 -8.75 -6.68
N LEU A 67 -1.60 -7.79 -7.55
CA LEU A 67 -1.36 -6.41 -7.14
C LEU A 67 -2.64 -5.73 -6.63
N ASP A 68 -3.80 -6.02 -7.21
CA ASP A 68 -5.11 -5.55 -6.72
C ASP A 68 -5.40 -6.11 -5.32
N ASP A 69 -5.16 -7.40 -5.10
CA ASP A 69 -5.39 -8.05 -3.81
C ASP A 69 -4.41 -7.56 -2.75
N TYR A 70 -3.15 -7.33 -3.12
CA TYR A 70 -2.16 -6.72 -2.23
C TYR A 70 -2.52 -5.28 -1.84
N ASP A 71 -2.95 -4.47 -2.82
CA ASP A 71 -3.41 -3.10 -2.58
C ASP A 71 -4.58 -3.05 -1.59
N LYS A 72 -5.60 -3.91 -1.80
CA LYS A 72 -6.73 -4.05 -0.87
C LYS A 72 -6.29 -4.49 0.52
N LEU A 73 -5.30 -5.36 0.61
CA LEU A 73 -4.82 -5.87 1.89
C LEU A 73 -4.14 -4.79 2.73
N ILE A 74 -3.30 -3.96 2.10
CA ILE A 74 -2.49 -2.95 2.81
C ILE A 74 -3.18 -1.58 2.94
N ASN A 75 -4.13 -1.27 2.06
CA ASN A 75 -4.85 0.01 2.01
C ASN A 75 -6.37 -0.14 2.27
N GLY A 76 -6.81 -1.34 2.65
CA GLY A 76 -8.21 -1.62 3.00
C GLY A 76 -8.60 -1.13 4.40
N ASP A 77 -9.68 -1.70 4.93
CA ASP A 77 -10.34 -1.23 6.15
C ASP A 77 -9.64 -1.62 7.47
N HIS A 78 -8.54 -2.39 7.41
CA HIS A 78 -7.85 -2.85 8.62
C HIS A 78 -6.81 -1.84 9.11
N MET A 79 -6.77 -1.59 10.42
CA MET A 79 -5.74 -0.76 11.03
C MET A 79 -4.35 -1.39 10.90
N GLU A 80 -3.32 -0.54 10.73
CA GLU A 80 -1.94 -0.99 10.55
C GLU A 80 -1.42 -1.85 11.71
N TRP A 81 -1.75 -1.49 12.96
CA TRP A 81 -1.40 -2.26 14.16
C TRP A 81 -2.04 -3.65 14.17
N ASP A 82 -3.30 -3.73 13.76
CA ASP A 82 -4.03 -5.00 13.66
C ASP A 82 -3.40 -5.90 12.60
N LEU A 83 -3.09 -5.34 11.42
CA LEU A 83 -2.40 -6.07 10.36
C LEU A 83 -1.07 -6.67 10.84
N PHE A 84 -0.28 -5.91 11.58
CA PHE A 84 0.96 -6.42 12.19
C PHE A 84 0.70 -7.60 13.12
N TYR A 85 -0.30 -7.49 14.01
CA TYR A 85 -0.61 -8.53 14.98
C TYR A 85 -1.15 -9.81 14.33
N TYR A 86 -1.96 -9.67 13.28
CA TYR A 86 -2.47 -10.80 12.51
C TYR A 86 -1.33 -11.55 11.80
N LEU A 87 -0.43 -10.82 11.13
CA LEU A 87 0.73 -11.42 10.46
C LEU A 87 1.72 -12.02 11.45
N SER A 88 1.87 -11.40 12.62
CA SER A 88 2.72 -11.91 13.71
C SER A 88 2.10 -13.07 14.49
N GLY A 89 0.86 -13.47 14.18
CA GLY A 89 0.14 -14.51 14.92
C GLY A 89 -0.16 -14.17 16.39
N LYS A 90 -0.06 -12.88 16.77
CA LYS A 90 -0.37 -12.41 18.12
C LYS A 90 -1.87 -12.19 18.33
N LYS A 91 -2.62 -12.02 17.24
CA LYS A 91 -4.07 -11.86 17.22
C LYS A 91 -4.66 -12.70 16.09
N THR A 92 -5.87 -13.22 16.28
CA THR A 92 -6.60 -13.93 15.24
C THR A 92 -7.15 -12.94 14.21
N PRO A 93 -6.84 -13.09 12.91
CA PRO A 93 -7.42 -12.26 11.86
C PRO A 93 -8.93 -12.49 11.74
N PRO A 94 -9.70 -11.49 11.28
CA PRO A 94 -11.07 -11.68 10.82
C PRO A 94 -11.15 -12.74 9.72
N GLU A 95 -12.29 -13.44 9.63
CA GLU A 95 -12.48 -14.57 8.70
C GLU A 95 -12.26 -14.15 7.24
N ASP A 96 -12.77 -12.98 6.84
CA ASP A 96 -12.60 -12.43 5.50
C ASP A 96 -11.13 -12.22 5.12
N LEU A 97 -10.34 -11.76 6.10
CA LEU A 97 -8.91 -11.52 5.92
C LEU A 97 -8.13 -12.83 5.87
N ALA A 98 -8.46 -13.77 6.76
CA ALA A 98 -7.83 -15.08 6.83
C ALA A 98 -8.08 -15.93 5.57
N ALA A 99 -9.25 -15.77 4.95
CA ALA A 99 -9.62 -16.42 3.70
C ALA A 99 -8.87 -15.86 2.48
N SER A 100 -8.31 -14.65 2.57
CA SER A 100 -7.61 -14.03 1.45
C SER A 100 -6.31 -14.78 1.09
N PRO A 101 -6.12 -15.18 -0.17
CA PRO A 101 -4.91 -15.88 -0.60
C PRO A 101 -3.65 -15.01 -0.47
N MET A 102 -3.79 -13.68 -0.57
CA MET A 102 -2.68 -12.75 -0.39
C MET A 102 -2.22 -12.69 1.07
N PHE A 103 -3.17 -12.68 2.01
CA PHE A 103 -2.86 -12.71 3.44
C PHE A 103 -2.15 -14.00 3.82
N GLN A 104 -2.60 -15.15 3.32
CA GLN A 104 -1.95 -16.44 3.57
C GLN A 104 -0.52 -16.49 3.04
N GLN A 105 -0.26 -15.97 1.83
CA GLN A 105 1.09 -15.88 1.27
C GLN A 105 2.00 -14.99 2.11
N MET A 106 1.50 -13.84 2.56
CA MET A 106 2.27 -12.93 3.40
C MET A 106 2.54 -13.52 4.79
N LYS A 107 1.56 -14.21 5.37
CA LYS A 107 1.74 -14.92 6.64
C LYS A 107 2.78 -16.05 6.52
N ALA A 108 2.73 -16.84 5.45
CA ALA A 108 3.74 -17.88 5.19
C ALA A 108 5.15 -17.30 5.01
N PHE A 109 5.28 -16.12 4.38
CA PHE A 109 6.55 -15.42 4.29
C PHE A 109 7.09 -15.00 5.66
N VAL A 110 6.23 -14.49 6.53
CA VAL A 110 6.57 -14.09 7.90
C VAL A 110 6.94 -15.31 8.75
N ASP A 111 6.15 -16.38 8.70
CA ASP A 111 6.39 -17.61 9.45
C ASP A 111 7.76 -18.22 9.05
N LYS A 112 8.03 -18.32 7.74
CA LYS A 112 9.34 -18.75 7.22
C LYS A 112 10.50 -17.90 7.72
N LYS A 113 10.31 -16.57 7.79
CA LYS A 113 11.35 -15.65 8.25
C LYS A 113 11.61 -15.77 9.75
N ARG A 114 10.58 -16.14 10.52
CA ARG A 114 10.68 -16.36 11.97
C ARG A 114 11.23 -17.74 12.32
N GLY A 115 11.37 -18.63 11.34
CA GLY A 115 11.82 -20.01 11.54
C GLY A 115 10.72 -20.91 12.10
N LEU A 116 9.45 -20.57 11.81
CA LEU A 116 8.25 -21.37 12.12
C LEU A 116 7.80 -22.17 10.91
#